data_AF-A0A959KS67-F1
#
_entry.id   AF-A0A959KS67-F1
#
_cell.length_a   1.000
_cell.length_b   1.000
_cell.length_c   1.000
_cell.angle_alpha   90.00
_cell.angle_beta   90.00
_cell.angle_gamma   90.00
#
_symmetry.space_group_name_H-M   'P 1'
#
loop_
_entity.id
_entity.type
_entity.pdbx_description
1 polymer ?
#
loop_
_entity_poly.entity_id
_entity_poly.type
_entity_poly.pdbx_seq_one_letter_code
_entity_poly.pdbx_strand_id
1 'polypeptide(L)'
;MEPNTLYLLYLGAGLLIGGLSAWLVAKFRFAATKLTPDAIRQEYIRREVHENLQEQADLMREDLKEKESELRQLEGALSANREQVRQLEQRLARQLEEFEQLQNRSQAHFENVANRLLEEKSRKFAEQNQTQLQDILQPLREKIKEFEEGVERKFVEDAKEKLSLKLAIDQLRELNTQLSDDANKLVNALKGDNKTQGDWGEYQLEMLLRKAGLEAEVHYRAQPNFKDEDGQDKRPDFVV
;
A
#
# COMPACT_ATOMS: atom_id res chain seq x y z
N MET A 1 -94.65 64.48 -138.02
CA MET A 1 -94.62 65.02 -136.65
C MET A 1 -93.19 64.83 -136.13
N GLU A 2 -92.57 65.93 -135.72
CA GLU A 2 -91.12 66.20 -135.63
C GLU A 2 -90.26 65.09 -134.97
N PRO A 3 -89.16 64.60 -135.61
CA PRO A 3 -88.29 63.55 -135.09
C PRO A 3 -87.42 63.96 -133.88
N ASN A 4 -87.37 65.26 -133.53
CA ASN A 4 -86.53 65.78 -132.45
C ASN A 4 -87.11 65.60 -131.03
N THR A 5 -88.43 65.38 -130.90
CA THR A 5 -89.07 65.17 -129.58
C THR A 5 -88.84 63.77 -129.04
N LEU A 6 -88.61 62.77 -129.91
CA LEU A 6 -88.32 61.40 -129.52
C LEU A 6 -86.94 61.26 -128.85
N TYR A 7 -85.93 61.96 -129.35
CA TYR A 7 -84.57 61.95 -128.77
C TYR A 7 -84.50 62.58 -127.38
N LEU A 8 -85.28 63.65 -127.13
CA LEU A 8 -85.36 64.29 -125.82
C LEU A 8 -86.01 63.38 -124.77
N LEU A 9 -86.98 62.54 -125.15
CA LEU A 9 -87.60 61.54 -124.28
C LEU A 9 -86.62 60.42 -123.88
N TYR A 10 -85.83 59.89 -124.82
CA TYR A 10 -84.83 58.86 -124.52
C TYR A 10 -83.68 59.40 -123.64
N LEU A 11 -83.28 60.66 -123.83
CA LEU A 11 -82.25 61.29 -123.00
C LEU A 11 -82.72 61.50 -121.55
N GLY A 12 -83.99 61.90 -121.37
CA GLY A 12 -84.61 61.99 -120.04
C GLY A 12 -84.72 60.63 -119.33
N ALA A 13 -85.12 59.58 -120.05
CA ALA A 13 -85.22 58.23 -119.50
C ALA A 13 -83.84 57.66 -119.08
N GLY A 14 -82.79 57.91 -119.89
CA GLY A 14 -81.42 57.51 -119.56
C GLY A 14 -80.88 58.18 -118.29
N LEU A 15 -81.18 59.47 -118.09
CA LEU A 15 -80.79 60.22 -116.90
C LEU A 15 -81.45 59.69 -115.63
N LEU A 16 -82.73 59.28 -115.70
CA LEU A 16 -83.44 58.68 -114.57
C LEU A 16 -82.87 57.32 -114.18
N ILE A 17 -82.57 56.46 -115.17
CA ILE A 17 -81.98 55.13 -114.92
C ILE A 17 -80.54 55.27 -114.41
N GLY A 18 -79.77 56.22 -114.94
CA GLY A 18 -78.43 56.56 -114.45
C GLY A 18 -78.44 57.06 -113.01
N GLY A 19 -79.39 57.95 -112.67
CA GLY A 19 -79.57 58.46 -111.31
C GLY A 19 -79.98 57.38 -110.32
N LEU A 20 -80.92 56.50 -110.70
CA LEU A 20 -81.38 55.38 -109.86
C LEU A 20 -80.28 54.34 -109.63
N SER A 21 -79.53 53.99 -110.67
CA SER A 21 -78.44 53.02 -110.57
C SER A 21 -77.28 53.57 -109.73
N ALA A 22 -76.91 54.84 -109.91
CA ALA A 22 -75.92 55.52 -109.06
C ALA A 22 -76.38 55.60 -107.59
N TRP A 23 -77.66 55.92 -107.34
CA TRP A 23 -78.22 55.97 -105.99
C TRP A 23 -78.23 54.60 -105.31
N LEU A 24 -78.55 53.54 -106.06
CA LEU A 24 -78.58 52.17 -105.52
C LEU A 24 -77.18 51.67 -105.18
N VAL A 25 -76.19 51.95 -106.04
CA VAL A 25 -74.77 51.62 -105.77
C VAL A 25 -74.24 52.43 -104.59
N ALA A 26 -74.59 53.71 -104.48
CA ALA A 26 -74.22 54.53 -103.34
C ALA A 26 -74.83 54.00 -102.03
N LYS A 27 -76.12 53.62 -102.03
CA LYS A 27 -76.80 53.03 -100.87
C LYS A 27 -76.17 51.70 -100.45
N PHE A 28 -75.80 50.84 -101.40
CA PHE A 28 -75.14 49.56 -101.12
C PHE A 28 -73.69 49.74 -100.63
N ARG A 29 -72.92 50.66 -101.22
CA ARG A 29 -71.56 51.00 -100.77
C ARG A 29 -71.59 51.62 -99.37
N PHE A 30 -72.52 52.53 -99.08
CA PHE A 30 -72.64 53.14 -97.75
C PHE A 30 -73.17 52.17 -96.68
N ALA A 31 -74.00 51.18 -97.06
CA ALA A 31 -74.42 50.12 -96.16
C ALA A 31 -73.27 49.18 -95.79
N ALA A 32 -72.34 48.91 -96.73
CA ALA A 32 -71.15 48.10 -96.47
C ALA A 32 -70.07 48.83 -95.62
N THR A 33 -70.06 50.16 -95.61
CA THR A 33 -69.12 50.98 -94.83
C THR A 33 -69.61 51.33 -93.42
N LYS A 34 -70.81 50.88 -93.02
CA LYS A 34 -71.20 50.95 -91.61
C LYS A 34 -70.45 49.87 -90.85
N LEU A 35 -69.31 50.24 -90.25
CA LEU A 35 -68.64 49.49 -89.20
C LEU A 35 -69.71 48.98 -88.22
N THR A 36 -69.95 47.67 -88.22
CA THR A 36 -70.84 47.00 -87.28
C THR A 36 -70.30 47.21 -85.85
N PRO A 37 -71.14 47.65 -84.89
CA PRO A 37 -70.74 47.82 -83.49
C PRO A 37 -70.14 46.55 -82.84
N ASP A 38 -70.46 45.37 -83.37
CA ASP A 38 -69.96 44.08 -82.86
C ASP A 38 -68.49 43.80 -83.21
N ALA A 39 -67.98 44.32 -84.33
CA ALA A 39 -66.56 44.19 -84.70
C ALA A 39 -65.67 45.03 -83.77
N ILE A 40 -66.19 46.18 -83.34
CA ILE A 40 -65.54 47.09 -82.38
C ILE A 40 -65.53 46.44 -80.98
N ARG A 41 -66.61 45.76 -80.55
CA ARG A 41 -66.62 45.06 -79.26
C ARG A 41 -65.57 43.95 -79.15
N GLN A 42 -65.32 43.18 -80.22
CA GLN A 42 -64.29 42.13 -80.21
C GLN A 42 -62.85 42.65 -80.11
N GLU A 43 -62.58 43.86 -80.60
CA GLU A 43 -61.25 44.47 -80.55
C GLU A 43 -61.01 45.20 -79.22
N TYR A 44 -62.06 45.79 -78.63
CA TYR A 44 -61.98 46.47 -77.33
C TYR A 44 -61.83 45.49 -76.15
N ILE A 45 -62.45 44.30 -76.20
CA ILE A 45 -62.32 43.27 -75.15
C ILE A 45 -60.89 42.72 -75.05
N ARG A 46 -60.09 42.77 -76.13
CA ARG A 46 -58.69 42.29 -76.08
C ARG A 46 -57.81 43.18 -75.22
N ARG A 47 -57.98 44.51 -75.28
CA ARG A 47 -57.09 45.43 -74.55
C ARG A 47 -57.24 45.30 -73.05
N GLU A 48 -58.46 45.25 -72.53
CA GLU A 48 -58.71 45.05 -71.09
C GLU A 48 -58.21 43.67 -70.61
N VAL A 49 -58.38 42.62 -71.40
CA VAL A 49 -57.86 41.29 -71.08
C VAL A 49 -56.33 41.25 -71.13
N HIS A 50 -55.70 41.92 -72.10
CA HIS A 50 -54.25 42.04 -72.17
C HIS A 50 -53.68 42.86 -71.01
N GLU A 51 -54.34 43.96 -70.63
CA GLU A 51 -53.95 44.79 -69.49
C GLU A 51 -54.08 44.01 -68.17
N ASN A 52 -55.18 43.28 -67.95
CA ASN A 52 -55.35 42.43 -66.77
C ASN A 52 -54.35 41.26 -66.73
N LEU A 53 -54.10 40.61 -67.88
CA LEU A 53 -53.12 39.53 -67.97
C LEU A 53 -51.69 40.04 -67.71
N GLN A 54 -51.38 41.26 -68.16
CA GLN A 54 -50.09 41.90 -67.91
C GLN A 54 -49.95 42.28 -66.44
N GLU A 55 -51.00 42.83 -65.83
CA GLU A 55 -51.04 43.12 -64.39
C GLU A 55 -50.85 41.85 -63.55
N GLN A 56 -51.55 40.75 -63.89
CA GLN A 56 -51.33 39.45 -63.24
C GLN A 56 -49.91 38.92 -63.43
N ALA A 57 -49.35 39.04 -64.64
CA ALA A 57 -47.98 38.62 -64.90
C ALA A 57 -46.95 39.44 -64.11
N ASP A 58 -47.19 40.73 -63.93
CA ASP A 58 -46.32 41.61 -63.14
C ASP A 58 -46.44 41.33 -61.64
N LEU A 59 -47.66 41.08 -61.12
CA LEU A 59 -47.87 40.62 -59.74
C LEU A 59 -47.19 39.28 -59.47
N MET A 60 -47.31 38.31 -60.38
CA MET A 60 -46.65 37.00 -60.25
C MET A 60 -45.12 37.14 -60.31
N ARG A 61 -44.59 38.07 -61.11
CA ARG A 61 -43.14 38.36 -61.14
C ARG A 61 -42.65 38.98 -59.84
N GLU A 62 -43.46 39.86 -59.24
CA GLU A 62 -43.13 40.48 -57.96
C GLU A 62 -43.12 39.44 -56.83
N ASP A 63 -44.14 38.58 -56.74
CA ASP A 63 -44.20 37.48 -55.78
C ASP A 63 -43.04 36.49 -55.99
N LEU A 64 -42.71 36.15 -57.25
CA LEU A 64 -41.57 35.27 -57.54
C LEU A 64 -40.24 35.91 -57.10
N LYS A 65 -40.07 37.21 -57.30
CA LYS A 65 -38.89 37.95 -56.84
C LYS A 65 -38.80 38.00 -55.31
N GLU A 66 -39.93 38.18 -54.63
CA GLU A 66 -40.01 38.13 -53.17
C GLU A 66 -39.64 36.73 -52.66
N LYS A 67 -40.25 35.67 -53.21
CA LYS A 67 -39.95 34.28 -52.86
C LYS A 67 -38.50 33.91 -53.13
N GLU A 68 -37.91 34.36 -54.23
CA GLU A 68 -36.47 34.17 -54.49
C GLU A 68 -35.60 34.90 -53.46
N SER A 69 -36.00 36.10 -53.02
CA SER A 69 -35.30 36.84 -51.97
C SER A 69 -35.37 36.10 -50.63
N GLU A 70 -36.56 35.62 -50.25
CA GLU A 70 -36.76 34.79 -49.05
C GLU A 70 -35.92 33.50 -49.10
N LEU A 71 -35.91 32.80 -50.25
CA LEU A 71 -35.10 31.60 -50.43
C LEU A 71 -33.61 31.88 -50.28
N ARG A 72 -33.10 32.96 -50.87
CA ARG A 72 -31.69 33.36 -50.72
C ARG A 72 -31.34 33.67 -49.25
N GLN A 73 -32.24 34.34 -48.51
CA GLN A 73 -32.03 34.61 -47.09
C GLN A 73 -32.06 33.32 -46.27
N LEU A 74 -33.00 32.43 -46.54
CA LEU A 74 -33.14 31.15 -45.83
C LEU A 74 -31.94 30.23 -46.10
N GLU A 75 -31.46 30.14 -47.34
CA GLU A 75 -30.25 29.40 -47.71
C GLU A 75 -29.00 29.96 -47.01
N GLY A 76 -28.89 31.30 -46.92
CA GLY A 76 -27.83 31.96 -46.18
C GLY A 76 -27.86 31.62 -44.69
N ALA A 77 -29.03 31.73 -44.06
CA ALA A 77 -29.23 31.39 -42.65
C ALA A 77 -28.95 29.91 -42.36
N LEU A 78 -29.40 29.02 -43.25
CA LEU A 78 -29.21 27.57 -43.13
C LEU A 78 -27.74 27.18 -43.32
N SER A 79 -27.02 27.84 -44.22
CA SER A 79 -25.57 27.66 -44.39
C SER A 79 -24.80 28.13 -43.17
N ALA A 80 -25.15 29.30 -42.62
CA ALA A 80 -24.55 29.82 -41.40
C ALA A 80 -24.79 28.89 -40.19
N ASN A 81 -26.02 28.37 -40.05
CA ASN A 81 -26.37 27.46 -38.96
C ASN A 81 -25.63 26.11 -39.09
N ARG A 82 -25.52 25.56 -40.31
CA ARG A 82 -24.72 24.35 -40.56
C ARG A 82 -23.26 24.52 -40.18
N GLU A 83 -22.67 25.67 -40.50
CA GLU A 83 -21.29 25.96 -40.11
C GLU A 83 -21.16 26.09 -38.59
N GLN A 84 -22.11 26.74 -37.92
CA GLN A 84 -22.13 26.80 -36.45
C GLN A 84 -22.21 25.41 -35.81
N VAL A 85 -23.11 24.55 -36.30
CA VAL A 85 -23.23 23.16 -35.81
C VAL A 85 -21.92 22.42 -35.99
N ARG A 86 -21.30 22.50 -37.17
CA ARG A 86 -20.00 21.87 -37.45
C ARG A 86 -18.90 22.37 -36.51
N GLN A 87 -18.86 23.67 -36.24
CA GLN A 87 -17.89 24.25 -35.31
C GLN A 87 -18.13 23.79 -33.86
N LEU A 88 -19.39 23.69 -33.44
CA LEU A 88 -19.75 23.17 -32.12
C LEU A 88 -19.39 21.70 -31.97
N GLU A 89 -19.65 20.87 -32.98
CA GLU A 89 -19.26 19.45 -33.00
C GLU A 89 -17.73 19.30 -32.91
N GLN A 90 -16.97 20.09 -33.67
CA GLN A 90 -15.51 20.08 -33.61
C GLN A 90 -14.97 20.58 -32.26
N ARG A 91 -15.62 21.53 -31.60
CA ARG A 91 -15.25 21.97 -30.25
C ARG A 91 -15.55 20.89 -29.23
N LEU A 92 -16.72 20.26 -29.32
CA LEU A 92 -17.12 19.18 -28.42
C LEU A 92 -16.17 17.97 -28.54
N ALA A 93 -15.83 17.58 -29.77
CA ALA A 93 -14.87 16.50 -30.01
C ALA A 93 -13.50 16.79 -29.38
N ARG A 94 -12.98 18.01 -29.55
CA ARG A 94 -11.72 18.44 -28.92
C ARG A 94 -11.80 18.45 -27.39
N GLN A 95 -12.91 18.94 -26.83
CA GLN A 95 -13.11 18.94 -25.38
C GLN A 95 -13.18 17.53 -24.79
N LEU A 96 -13.83 16.59 -25.49
CA LEU A 96 -13.86 15.18 -25.08
C LEU A 96 -12.46 14.57 -25.12
N GLU A 97 -11.68 14.82 -26.17
CA GLU A 97 -10.29 14.35 -26.26
C GLU A 97 -9.42 14.94 -25.15
N GLU A 98 -9.52 16.25 -24.89
CA GLU A 98 -8.81 16.91 -23.79
C GLU A 98 -9.22 16.35 -22.43
N PHE A 99 -10.50 16.06 -22.24
CA PHE A 99 -11.02 15.45 -21.01
C PHE A 99 -10.48 14.04 -20.80
N GLU A 100 -10.48 13.19 -21.84
CA GLU A 100 -9.89 11.85 -21.77
C GLU A 100 -8.39 11.91 -21.46
N GLN A 101 -7.65 12.82 -22.11
CA GLN A 101 -6.23 13.02 -21.82
C GLN A 101 -5.99 13.49 -20.38
N LEU A 102 -6.81 14.41 -19.89
CA LEU A 102 -6.74 14.90 -18.51
C LEU A 102 -7.04 13.77 -17.52
N GLN A 103 -8.07 12.96 -17.79
CA GLN A 103 -8.43 11.82 -16.96
C GLN A 103 -7.30 10.79 -16.89
N ASN A 104 -6.70 10.45 -18.03
CA ASN A 104 -5.56 9.53 -18.10
C ASN A 104 -4.34 10.06 -17.35
N ARG A 105 -4.01 11.36 -17.51
CA ARG A 105 -2.92 12.00 -16.77
C ARG A 105 -3.21 12.03 -15.27
N SER A 106 -4.44 12.35 -14.88
CA SER A 106 -4.88 12.38 -13.47
C SER A 106 -4.77 11.00 -12.83
N GLN A 107 -5.21 9.95 -13.53
CA GLN A 107 -5.06 8.56 -13.06
C GLN A 107 -3.59 8.18 -12.89
N ALA A 108 -2.74 8.45 -13.88
CA ALA A 108 -1.31 8.18 -13.79
C ALA A 108 -0.65 8.97 -12.65
N HIS A 109 -1.02 10.24 -12.44
CA HIS A 109 -0.56 11.03 -11.31
C HIS A 109 -1.00 10.44 -9.97
N PHE A 110 -2.25 10.01 -9.86
CA PHE A 110 -2.79 9.38 -8.67
C PHE A 110 -2.05 8.08 -8.34
N GLU A 111 -1.85 7.20 -9.32
CA GLU A 111 -1.09 5.96 -9.14
C GLU A 111 0.35 6.23 -8.68
N ASN A 112 1.03 7.21 -9.28
CA ASN A 112 2.38 7.60 -8.87
C ASN A 112 2.42 8.15 -7.44
N VAL A 113 1.47 9.01 -7.07
CA VAL A 113 1.38 9.57 -5.71
C VAL A 113 1.05 8.47 -4.70
N ALA A 114 0.12 7.57 -5.02
CA ALA A 114 -0.26 6.45 -4.17
C ALA A 114 0.92 5.50 -3.94
N ASN A 115 1.67 5.14 -4.99
CA ASN A 115 2.85 4.29 -4.88
C ASN A 115 3.93 4.95 -4.02
N ARG A 116 4.23 6.23 -4.24
CA ARG A 116 5.18 6.98 -3.41
C ARG A 116 4.75 7.07 -1.96
N LEU A 117 3.47 7.35 -1.70
CA LEU A 117 2.93 7.42 -0.35
C LEU A 117 3.00 6.05 0.35
N LEU A 118 2.66 4.98 -0.37
CA LEU A 118 2.73 3.62 0.17
C LEU A 118 4.17 3.26 0.52
N GLU A 119 5.13 3.52 -0.36
CA GLU A 119 6.55 3.28 -0.11
C GLU A 119 7.08 4.09 1.08
N GLU A 120 6.72 5.38 1.18
CA GLU A 120 7.08 6.23 2.32
C GLU A 120 6.49 5.70 3.64
N LYS A 121 5.21 5.27 3.63
CA LYS A 121 4.56 4.70 4.82
C LYS A 121 5.16 3.35 5.19
N SER A 122 5.45 2.48 4.23
CA SER A 122 6.10 1.18 4.47
C SER A 122 7.48 1.37 5.08
N ARG A 123 8.28 2.31 4.55
CA ARG A 123 9.59 2.63 5.12
C ARG A 123 9.47 3.19 6.54
N LYS A 124 8.58 4.16 6.75
CA LYS A 124 8.35 4.74 8.08
C LYS A 124 7.86 3.71 9.09
N PHE A 125 7.00 2.78 8.67
CA PHE A 125 6.52 1.68 9.50
C PHE A 125 7.64 0.70 9.84
N ALA A 126 8.49 0.35 8.88
CA ALA A 126 9.66 -0.52 9.12
C ALA A 126 10.66 0.13 10.10
N GLU A 127 10.98 1.41 9.91
CA GLU A 127 11.84 2.18 10.82
C GLU A 127 11.23 2.26 12.22
N GLN A 128 9.93 2.56 12.34
CA GLN A 128 9.24 2.63 13.62
C GLN A 128 9.20 1.27 14.34
N ASN A 129 8.93 0.18 13.62
CA ASN A 129 8.96 -1.17 14.17
C ASN A 129 10.36 -1.58 14.61
N GLN A 130 11.39 -1.24 13.83
CA GLN A 130 12.77 -1.51 14.21
C GLN A 130 13.13 -0.81 15.52
N THR A 131 12.78 0.48 15.65
CA THR A 131 13.01 1.25 16.89
C THR A 131 12.25 0.64 18.07
N GLN A 132 10.95 0.34 17.91
CA GLN A 132 10.14 -0.27 18.98
C GLN A 132 10.69 -1.64 19.42
N LEU A 133 11.08 -2.49 18.46
CA LEU A 133 11.70 -3.77 18.78
C LEU A 133 13.05 -3.58 19.47
N GLN A 134 13.84 -2.60 19.05
CA GLN A 134 15.11 -2.29 19.69
C GLN A 134 14.92 -1.83 21.14
N ASP A 135 13.93 -0.97 21.41
CA ASP A 135 13.59 -0.50 22.75
C ASP A 135 13.14 -1.64 23.68
N ILE A 136 12.44 -2.65 23.14
CA ILE A 136 12.01 -3.82 23.90
C ILE A 136 13.16 -4.83 24.09
N LEU A 137 13.94 -5.08 23.05
CA LEU A 137 14.97 -6.11 23.05
C LEU A 137 16.27 -5.68 23.72
N GLN A 138 16.56 -4.37 23.77
CA GLN A 138 17.78 -3.87 24.39
C GLN A 138 17.84 -4.18 25.90
N PRO A 139 16.81 -3.89 26.71
CA PRO A 139 16.78 -4.30 28.12
C PRO A 139 16.87 -5.81 28.29
N LEU A 140 16.23 -6.60 27.42
CA LEU A 140 16.32 -8.06 27.48
C LEU A 140 17.76 -8.54 27.25
N ARG A 141 18.45 -8.00 26.24
CA ARG A 141 19.86 -8.32 25.96
C ARG A 141 20.75 -7.95 27.13
N GLU A 142 20.54 -6.78 27.74
CA GLU A 142 21.28 -6.34 28.92
C GLU A 142 21.03 -7.27 30.12
N LYS A 143 19.77 -7.65 30.37
CA LYS A 143 19.41 -8.58 31.45
C LYS A 143 19.97 -9.99 31.25
N ILE A 144 20.00 -10.50 30.01
CA ILE A 144 20.64 -11.78 29.70
C ILE A 144 22.13 -11.72 30.00
N LYS A 145 22.81 -10.64 29.59
CA LYS A 145 24.23 -10.46 29.88
C LYS A 145 24.51 -10.36 31.39
N GLU A 146 23.72 -9.58 32.13
CA GLU A 146 23.82 -9.50 33.59
C GLU A 146 23.60 -10.87 34.25
N PHE A 147 22.66 -11.67 33.72
CA PHE A 147 22.40 -13.02 34.19
C PHE A 147 23.57 -13.96 33.91
N GLU A 148 24.12 -13.96 32.70
CA GLU A 148 25.31 -14.75 32.33
C GLU A 148 26.49 -14.43 33.26
N GLU A 149 26.80 -13.14 33.46
CA GLU A 149 27.86 -12.69 34.38
C GLU A 149 27.55 -13.07 35.84
N GLY A 150 26.28 -13.02 36.25
CA GLY A 150 25.83 -13.45 37.58
C GLY A 150 26.03 -14.95 37.81
N VAL A 151 25.70 -15.77 36.81
CA VAL A 151 25.88 -17.23 36.85
C VAL A 151 27.36 -17.59 36.88
N GLU A 152 28.17 -16.98 36.01
CA GLU A 152 29.62 -17.21 35.99
C GLU A 152 30.27 -16.86 37.34
N ARG A 153 29.93 -15.69 37.92
CA ARG A 153 30.41 -15.29 39.24
C ARG A 153 30.05 -16.30 40.32
N LYS A 154 28.78 -16.75 40.36
CA LYS A 154 28.35 -17.77 41.31
C LYS A 154 29.12 -19.07 41.14
N PHE A 155 29.32 -19.55 39.91
CA PHE A 155 30.10 -20.77 39.66
C PHE A 155 31.54 -20.66 40.16
N VAL A 156 32.18 -19.52 39.94
CA VAL A 156 33.55 -19.28 40.43
C VAL A 156 33.59 -19.23 41.96
N GLU A 157 32.61 -18.58 42.59
CA GLU A 157 32.50 -18.52 44.05
C GLU A 157 32.25 -19.91 44.66
N ASP A 158 31.30 -20.66 44.11
CA ASP A 158 30.97 -22.04 44.52
C ASP A 158 32.18 -22.97 44.38
N ALA A 159 32.96 -22.81 43.31
CA ALA A 159 34.19 -23.58 43.09
C ALA A 159 35.26 -23.23 44.14
N LYS A 160 35.44 -21.94 44.47
CA LYS A 160 36.35 -21.51 45.54
C LYS A 160 35.91 -22.03 46.90
N GLU A 161 34.62 -21.97 47.20
CA GLU A 161 34.06 -22.44 48.48
C GLU A 161 34.22 -23.95 48.62
N LYS A 162 33.94 -24.72 47.55
CA LYS A 162 34.21 -26.17 47.51
C LYS A 162 35.70 -26.51 47.69
N LEU A 163 36.61 -25.74 47.08
CA LEU A 163 38.05 -25.91 47.29
C LEU A 163 38.45 -25.62 48.73
N SER A 164 37.95 -24.53 49.32
CA SER A 164 38.17 -24.18 50.73
C SER A 164 37.68 -25.28 51.67
N LEU A 165 36.46 -25.78 51.44
CA LEU A 165 35.89 -26.88 52.23
C LEU A 165 36.73 -28.15 52.10
N LYS A 166 37.20 -28.47 50.89
CA LYS A 166 38.10 -29.62 50.67
C LYS A 166 39.41 -29.47 51.45
N LEU A 167 40.03 -28.29 51.41
CA LEU A 167 41.25 -28.01 52.18
C LEU A 167 41.03 -28.15 53.69
N ALA A 168 39.90 -27.63 54.20
CA ALA A 168 39.54 -27.78 55.61
C ALA A 168 39.32 -29.25 56.01
N ILE A 169 38.68 -30.05 55.15
CA ILE A 169 38.50 -31.49 55.36
C ILE A 169 39.85 -32.22 55.34
N ASP A 170 40.74 -31.89 54.39
CA ASP A 170 42.06 -32.49 54.31
C ASP A 170 42.92 -32.14 55.54
N GLN A 171 42.88 -30.89 56.00
CA GLN A 171 43.52 -30.46 57.25
C GLN A 171 42.94 -31.16 58.48
N LEU A 172 41.61 -31.30 58.58
CA LEU A 172 40.98 -32.06 59.65
C LEU A 172 41.39 -33.53 59.64
N ARG A 173 41.52 -34.13 58.44
CA ARG A 173 42.00 -35.51 58.30
C ARG A 173 43.44 -35.64 58.79
N GLU A 174 44.31 -34.70 58.40
CA GLU A 174 45.70 -34.67 58.85
C GLU A 174 45.81 -34.52 60.38
N LEU A 175 45.07 -33.56 60.96
CA LEU A 175 44.99 -33.38 62.41
C LEU A 175 44.48 -34.65 63.11
N ASN A 176 43.47 -35.34 62.56
CA ASN A 176 42.98 -36.59 63.13
C ASN A 176 44.02 -37.72 63.06
N THR A 177 44.79 -37.80 61.97
CA THR A 177 45.89 -38.77 61.86
C THR A 177 47.01 -38.47 62.86
N GLN A 178 47.40 -37.21 63.01
CA GLN A 178 48.40 -36.79 64.01
C GLN A 178 47.91 -37.06 65.43
N LEU A 179 46.64 -36.73 65.74
CA LEU A 179 46.04 -37.02 67.04
C LEU A 179 46.01 -38.52 67.34
N SER A 180 45.69 -39.34 66.34
CA SER A 180 45.71 -40.81 66.46
C SER A 180 47.13 -41.33 66.72
N ASP A 181 48.12 -40.80 65.99
CA ASP A 181 49.53 -41.16 66.18
C ASP A 181 50.06 -40.74 67.55
N ASP A 182 49.73 -39.53 68.00
CA ASP A 182 50.15 -39.01 69.29
C ASP A 182 49.44 -39.74 70.43
N ALA A 183 48.15 -40.07 70.30
CA ALA A 183 47.46 -40.95 71.24
C ALA A 183 48.13 -42.34 71.31
N ASN A 184 48.52 -42.93 70.17
CA ASN A 184 49.25 -44.19 70.13
C ASN A 184 50.63 -44.10 70.81
N LYS A 185 51.39 -43.03 70.56
CA LYS A 185 52.67 -42.76 71.24
C LYS A 185 52.47 -42.57 72.74
N LEU A 186 51.42 -41.86 73.15
CA LEU A 186 51.11 -41.62 74.56
C LEU A 186 50.74 -42.93 75.27
N VAL A 187 49.92 -43.78 74.65
CA VAL A 187 49.62 -45.13 75.14
C VAL A 187 50.87 -45.99 75.23
N ASN A 188 51.76 -45.92 74.24
CA ASN A 188 53.03 -46.65 74.26
C ASN A 188 53.98 -46.13 75.34
N ALA A 189 54.03 -44.82 75.59
CA ALA A 189 54.81 -44.22 76.67
C ALA A 189 54.25 -44.64 78.04
N LEU A 190 52.93 -44.64 78.21
CA LEU A 190 52.24 -45.12 79.41
C LEU A 190 52.41 -46.64 79.63
N LYS A 191 52.52 -47.44 78.56
CA LYS A 191 52.85 -48.87 78.67
C LYS A 191 54.34 -49.14 78.89
N GLY A 192 55.22 -48.27 78.39
CA GLY A 192 56.67 -48.44 78.38
C GLY A 192 57.35 -48.19 79.73
N ASP A 193 56.67 -47.51 80.67
CA ASP A 193 57.24 -47.14 81.97
C ASP A 193 57.11 -48.25 83.05
N ASN A 194 56.45 -49.37 82.74
CA ASN A 194 56.28 -50.47 83.71
C ASN A 194 57.60 -51.16 84.10
N LYS A 195 58.61 -51.15 83.22
CA LYS A 195 59.91 -51.80 83.51
C LYS A 195 60.79 -50.91 84.39
N THR A 196 60.84 -49.62 84.08
CA THR A 196 61.55 -48.59 84.85
C THR A 196 60.95 -48.37 86.24
N GLN A 197 59.63 -48.44 86.37
CA GLN A 197 58.96 -48.38 87.68
C GLN A 197 59.24 -49.63 88.54
N GLY A 198 59.30 -50.83 87.93
CA GLY A 198 59.68 -52.08 88.60
C GLY A 198 61.13 -52.04 89.11
N ASP A 199 62.07 -51.67 88.25
CA ASP A 199 63.50 -51.59 88.58
C ASP A 199 63.78 -50.57 89.71
N TRP A 200 63.01 -49.47 89.78
CA TRP A 200 63.14 -48.48 90.86
C TRP A 200 62.57 -48.98 92.20
N GLY A 201 61.49 -49.76 92.16
CA GLY A 201 60.94 -50.44 93.33
C GLY A 201 61.92 -51.48 93.90
N GLU A 202 62.56 -52.26 93.03
CA GLU A 202 63.59 -53.23 93.42
C GLU A 202 64.80 -52.54 94.07
N TYR A 203 65.29 -51.46 93.46
CA TYR A 203 66.40 -50.69 94.01
C TYR A 203 66.09 -50.05 95.37
N GLN A 204 64.87 -49.51 95.52
CA GLN A 204 64.43 -48.90 96.78
C GLN A 204 64.29 -49.95 97.90
N LEU A 205 63.83 -51.15 97.57
CA LEU A 205 63.73 -52.27 98.51
C LEU A 205 65.12 -52.81 98.91
N GLU A 206 66.05 -52.93 97.96
CA GLU A 206 67.44 -53.30 98.25
C GLU A 206 68.11 -52.29 99.20
N MET A 207 67.89 -50.99 98.96
CA MET A 207 68.41 -49.93 99.81
C MET A 207 67.84 -49.95 101.24
N LEU A 208 66.58 -50.35 101.42
CA LEU A 208 65.97 -50.51 102.75
C LEU A 208 66.54 -51.71 103.49
N LEU A 209 66.75 -52.84 102.81
CA LEU A 209 67.33 -54.05 103.40
C LEU A 209 68.77 -53.79 103.90
N ARG A 210 69.62 -53.13 103.09
CA ARG A 210 70.96 -52.74 103.53
C ARG A 210 70.95 -51.80 104.73
N LYS A 211 70.03 -50.82 104.76
CA LYS A 211 69.90 -49.89 105.89
C LYS A 211 69.41 -50.55 107.18
N ALA A 212 68.67 -51.66 107.07
CA ALA A 212 68.24 -52.48 108.21
C ALA A 212 69.37 -53.38 108.74
N GLY A 213 70.58 -53.30 108.19
CA GLY A 213 71.76 -54.06 108.64
C GLY A 213 71.86 -55.46 108.03
N LEU A 214 71.12 -55.73 106.95
CA LEU A 214 71.13 -57.02 106.25
C LEU A 214 72.21 -56.98 105.14
N GLU A 215 73.10 -57.98 105.09
CA GLU A 215 74.12 -58.11 104.04
C GLU A 215 73.57 -58.96 102.87
N ALA A 216 73.81 -58.50 101.65
CA ALA A 216 73.45 -59.22 100.43
C ALA A 216 74.21 -60.57 100.36
N GLU A 217 73.54 -61.62 99.88
CA GLU A 217 74.04 -63.02 99.82
C GLU A 217 74.19 -63.74 101.17
N VAL A 218 73.99 -63.03 102.30
CA VAL A 218 74.01 -63.61 103.65
C VAL A 218 72.62 -63.60 104.28
N HIS A 219 71.92 -62.47 104.21
CA HIS A 219 70.60 -62.28 104.84
C HIS A 219 69.47 -62.00 103.84
N TYR A 220 69.77 -61.72 102.58
CA TYR A 220 68.77 -61.64 101.51
C TYR A 220 69.42 -61.94 100.15
N ARG A 221 68.64 -62.49 99.20
CA ARG A 221 69.04 -62.62 97.79
C ARG A 221 68.06 -61.86 96.90
N ALA A 222 68.63 -61.01 96.04
CA ALA A 222 67.90 -60.33 94.98
C ALA A 222 67.81 -61.24 93.76
N GLN A 223 66.61 -61.37 93.18
CA GLN A 223 66.36 -62.13 91.94
C GLN A 223 66.75 -63.64 91.93
N PRO A 224 66.37 -64.47 92.92
CA PRO A 224 66.54 -65.91 92.80
C PRO A 224 65.50 -66.50 91.83
N ASN A 225 65.97 -67.24 90.82
CA ASN A 225 65.08 -67.95 89.90
C ASN A 225 64.62 -69.27 90.54
N PHE A 226 63.35 -69.38 90.92
CA PHE A 226 62.77 -70.62 91.43
C PHE A 226 61.86 -71.26 90.37
N LYS A 227 61.95 -72.58 90.23
CA LYS A 227 61.00 -73.37 89.45
C LYS A 227 60.02 -74.05 90.40
N ASP A 228 58.74 -73.85 90.14
CA ASP A 228 57.66 -74.56 90.84
C ASP A 228 57.58 -76.04 90.39
N GLU A 229 56.85 -76.90 91.10
CA GLU A 229 56.70 -78.32 90.75
C GLU A 229 56.06 -78.54 89.35
N ASP A 230 55.41 -77.52 88.79
CA ASP A 230 54.84 -77.50 87.43
C ASP A 230 55.74 -76.83 86.37
N GLY A 231 57.00 -76.51 86.69
CA GLY A 231 58.02 -76.09 85.71
C GLY A 231 57.93 -74.65 85.20
N GLN A 232 57.09 -73.80 85.79
CA GLN A 232 57.02 -72.36 85.51
C GLN A 232 58.08 -71.60 86.34
N ASP A 233 58.83 -70.70 85.69
CA ASP A 233 59.80 -69.81 86.36
C ASP A 233 59.06 -68.76 87.19
N LYS A 234 59.16 -68.85 88.51
CA LYS A 234 58.75 -67.80 89.44
C LYS A 234 59.99 -67.00 89.84
N ARG A 235 59.98 -65.71 89.51
CA ARG A 235 60.97 -64.73 89.95
C ARG A 235 60.35 -63.90 91.07
N PRO A 236 60.50 -64.27 92.34
CA PRO A 236 60.23 -63.37 93.44
C PRO A 236 61.35 -62.32 93.51
N ASP A 237 60.98 -61.05 93.67
CA ASP A 237 61.92 -59.93 93.56
C ASP A 237 63.00 -59.99 94.67
N PHE A 238 62.64 -60.40 95.90
CA PHE A 238 63.60 -60.64 96.99
C PHE A 238 63.16 -61.81 97.89
N VAL A 239 64.13 -62.62 98.35
CA VAL A 239 63.93 -63.64 99.38
C VAL A 239 64.83 -63.32 100.57
N VAL A 240 64.22 -63.19 101.75
CA VAL A 240 64.87 -62.90 103.04
C VAL A 240 64.96 -64.18 103.86
#